data_AF-Q1GQ99-F1
#
_entry.id   AF-Q1GQ99-F1
#
_cell.length_a   1.000
_cell.length_b   1.000
_cell.length_c   1.000
_cell.angle_alpha   90.00
_cell.angle_beta   90.00
_cell.angle_gamma   90.00
#
_symmetry.space_group_name_H-M   'P 1'
#
loop_
_entity.id
_entity.type
_entity.pdbx_description
1 polymer ?
#
loop_
_entity_poly.entity_id
_entity_poly.type
_entity_poly.pdbx_seq_one_letter_code
_entity_poly.pdbx_strand_id
1 'polypeptide(L)'
;MMRHWLLPALFATSLLVVLLGLPALSRSNAPPQAGVVAQLVSPGPLSEAHRSLAGSCRNCHTPIAGVTGETCKSCHAATDFGNKQSTQFHASALQCTSCHVEHAGRQSLIRMDHKALFKPGIWSQRPAAATAGGAVTGVLACAGCHSIRDPHLGLFGTRCASCHATDSWRIDGYRHPSTNSRNCSECHRAPPSHYMEHFSMVSQRAAGERATVEQCYACHTTDSFNNIRRRGWYDHH
;
A
#
# COMPACT_ATOMS: atom_id res chain seq x y z
N MET A 1 19.83 59.66 27.37
CA MET A 1 18.43 59.30 27.71
C MET A 1 17.66 58.59 26.58
N MET A 2 18.24 58.30 25.40
CA MET A 2 17.49 57.68 24.28
C MET A 2 17.63 56.14 24.15
N ARG A 3 18.47 55.48 24.96
CA ARG A 3 18.80 54.05 24.79
C ARG A 3 17.73 53.09 25.32
N HIS A 4 16.79 53.56 26.13
CA HIS A 4 15.73 52.75 26.75
C HIS A 4 14.58 52.42 25.79
N TRP A 5 14.44 53.15 24.68
CA TRP A 5 13.39 52.96 23.68
C TRP A 5 13.81 52.12 22.47
N LEU A 6 15.11 51.91 22.28
CA LEU A 6 15.64 51.15 21.14
C LEU A 6 15.32 49.66 21.25
N LEU A 7 15.44 49.08 22.45
CA LEU A 7 15.13 47.67 22.70
C LEU A 7 13.65 47.31 22.49
N PRO A 8 12.67 48.04 23.07
CA PRO A 8 11.25 47.74 22.82
C PRO A 8 10.84 48.05 21.37
N ALA A 9 11.44 49.07 20.73
CA ALA A 9 11.18 49.36 19.32
C ALA A 9 11.70 48.26 18.38
N LEU A 10 12.90 47.71 18.65
CA LEU A 10 13.45 46.57 17.89
C LEU A 10 12.65 45.28 18.13
N PHE A 11 12.14 45.08 19.35
CA PHE A 11 11.29 43.94 19.65
C PHE A 11 9.92 44.07 18.96
N ALA A 12 9.33 45.26 18.96
CA ALA A 12 8.07 45.54 18.27
C ALA A 12 8.19 45.37 16.76
N THR A 13 9.27 45.86 16.14
CA THR A 13 9.49 45.68 14.69
C THR A 13 9.79 44.24 14.33
N SER A 14 10.55 43.52 15.15
CA SER A 14 10.81 42.08 14.96
C SER A 14 9.52 41.26 15.09
N LEU A 15 8.66 41.57 16.06
CA LEU A 15 7.34 40.96 16.21
C LEU A 15 6.44 41.27 15.00
N LEU A 16 6.48 42.52 14.49
CA LEU A 16 5.72 42.94 13.31
C LEU A 16 6.19 42.21 12.04
N VAL A 17 7.51 42.04 11.86
CA VAL A 17 8.09 41.31 10.72
C VAL A 17 7.78 39.82 10.81
N VAL A 18 7.74 39.24 12.02
CA VAL A 18 7.33 37.84 12.21
C VAL A 18 5.83 37.67 11.95
N LEU A 19 4.98 38.55 12.48
CA LEU A 19 3.52 38.51 12.29
C LEU A 19 3.09 38.78 10.84
N LEU A 20 3.78 39.67 10.13
CA LEU A 20 3.49 40.00 8.73
C LEU A 20 4.24 39.11 7.72
N GLY A 21 5.40 38.56 8.09
CA GLY A 21 6.25 37.75 7.22
C GLY A 21 5.95 36.25 7.23
N LEU A 22 5.51 35.68 8.37
CA LEU A 22 5.10 34.28 8.47
C LEU A 22 3.97 33.90 7.49
N PRO A 23 2.90 34.72 7.32
CA PRO A 23 1.85 34.44 6.34
C PRO A 23 2.33 34.45 4.89
N ALA A 24 3.34 35.27 4.57
CA ALA A 24 3.89 35.38 3.21
C ALA A 24 4.79 34.18 2.82
N LEU A 25 5.37 33.50 3.81
CA LEU A 25 6.17 32.29 3.61
C LEU A 25 5.31 31.01 3.59
N SER A 26 4.13 31.02 4.23
CA SER A 26 3.14 29.97 4.07
C SER A 26 2.43 30.13 2.72
N ARG A 27 2.91 29.42 1.68
CA ARG A 27 2.19 29.33 0.40
C ARG A 27 0.84 28.62 0.63
N SER A 28 -0.21 29.41 0.82
CA SER A 28 -1.58 28.90 0.86
C SER A 28 -2.03 28.58 -0.56
N ASN A 29 -2.51 27.35 -0.78
CA ASN A 29 -3.13 26.93 -2.05
C ASN A 29 -4.66 27.11 -2.00
N ALA A 30 -5.19 27.91 -1.06
CA ALA A 30 -6.62 28.16 -1.01
C ALA A 30 -7.01 29.23 -2.05
N PRO A 31 -8.24 29.20 -2.58
CA PRO A 31 -8.72 30.20 -3.51
C PRO A 31 -8.57 31.62 -2.95
N PRO A 32 -8.43 32.63 -3.80
CA PRO A 32 -8.46 34.04 -3.40
C PRO A 32 -9.72 34.42 -2.61
N GLN A 33 -10.78 33.62 -2.72
CA GLN A 33 -12.09 33.80 -2.09
C GLN A 33 -12.21 33.11 -0.73
N ALA A 34 -11.25 32.26 -0.37
CA ALA A 34 -11.21 31.62 0.93
C ALA A 34 -10.64 32.61 1.95
N GLY A 35 -11.44 32.97 2.96
CA GLY A 35 -11.00 33.88 4.03
C GLY A 35 -9.72 33.40 4.72
N VAL A 36 -8.97 34.33 5.31
CA VAL A 36 -7.63 34.10 5.90
C VAL A 36 -7.57 32.89 6.83
N VAL A 37 -8.64 32.65 7.61
CA VAL A 37 -8.74 31.49 8.51
C VAL A 37 -8.72 30.16 7.74
N ALA A 38 -9.40 30.06 6.60
CA ALA A 38 -9.44 28.83 5.80
C ALA A 38 -8.07 28.50 5.17
N GLN A 39 -7.23 29.51 4.94
CA GLN A 39 -5.85 29.32 4.45
C GLN A 39 -4.92 28.76 5.52
N LEU A 40 -5.10 29.15 6.78
CA LEU A 40 -4.32 28.67 7.93
C LEU A 40 -4.70 27.25 8.38
N VAL A 41 -5.90 26.77 8.04
CA VAL A 41 -6.43 25.47 8.50
C VAL A 41 -6.51 24.44 7.36
N SER A 42 -5.88 24.71 6.20
CA SER A 42 -5.90 23.78 5.07
C SER A 42 -5.06 22.52 5.38
N PRO A 43 -5.66 21.31 5.37
CA PRO A 43 -4.98 20.07 5.77
C PRO A 43 -3.93 19.57 4.76
N GLY A 44 -3.76 20.26 3.63
CA GLY A 44 -2.81 19.93 2.58
C GLY A 44 -3.41 20.06 1.19
N PRO A 45 -2.59 19.97 0.13
CA PRO A 45 -3.07 19.97 -1.24
C PRO A 45 -3.88 18.71 -1.54
N LEU A 46 -4.90 18.84 -2.39
CA LEU A 46 -5.62 17.69 -2.92
C LEU A 46 -4.72 16.81 -3.79
N SER A 47 -5.16 15.57 -3.95
CA SER A 47 -4.56 14.58 -4.82
C SER A 47 -4.51 15.01 -6.27
N GLU A 48 -3.61 14.39 -7.03
CA GLU A 48 -3.54 14.64 -8.48
C GLU A 48 -4.89 14.42 -9.17
N ALA A 49 -5.59 13.35 -8.79
CA ALA A 49 -6.87 12.96 -9.36
C ALA A 49 -7.98 13.98 -9.10
N HIS A 50 -7.92 14.69 -7.97
CA HIS A 50 -8.90 15.71 -7.58
C HIS A 50 -8.36 17.14 -7.65
N ARG A 51 -7.21 17.37 -8.31
CA ARG A 51 -6.57 18.69 -8.38
C ARG A 51 -7.52 19.78 -8.90
N SER A 52 -8.37 19.44 -9.87
CA SER A 52 -9.35 20.38 -10.45
C SER A 52 -10.42 20.85 -9.46
N LEU A 53 -10.61 20.14 -8.35
CA LEU A 53 -11.55 20.50 -7.28
C LEU A 53 -10.92 21.41 -6.23
N ALA A 54 -9.66 21.79 -6.40
CA ALA A 54 -8.96 22.67 -5.47
C ALA A 54 -9.75 23.97 -5.25
N GLY A 55 -10.11 24.22 -4.00
CA GLY A 55 -10.88 25.39 -3.62
C GLY A 55 -12.40 25.24 -3.57
N SER A 56 -12.93 24.18 -4.14
CA SER A 56 -14.35 23.87 -4.12
C SER A 56 -14.68 22.95 -2.93
N CYS A 57 -14.35 23.38 -1.72
CA CYS A 57 -14.39 22.53 -0.51
C CYS A 57 -15.76 21.88 -0.27
N ARG A 58 -16.84 22.60 -0.63
CA ARG A 58 -18.23 22.14 -0.46
C ARG A 58 -18.61 20.97 -1.39
N ASN A 59 -17.79 20.66 -2.39
CA ASN A 59 -18.01 19.49 -3.24
C ASN A 59 -17.78 18.17 -2.50
N CYS A 60 -17.01 18.21 -1.40
CA CYS A 60 -16.74 17.03 -0.57
C CYS A 60 -17.22 17.23 0.88
N HIS A 61 -17.19 18.46 1.39
CA HIS A 61 -17.58 18.76 2.77
C HIS A 61 -19.00 19.33 2.85
N THR A 62 -19.88 18.63 3.56
CA THR A 62 -21.15 19.16 4.05
C THR A 62 -20.92 19.99 5.32
N PRO A 63 -21.54 21.18 5.44
CA PRO A 63 -21.44 21.98 6.67
C PRO A 63 -21.82 21.15 7.90
N ILE A 64 -20.98 21.21 8.96
CA ILE A 64 -21.17 20.54 10.26
C ILE A 64 -20.98 18.99 10.20
N ALA A 65 -21.39 18.33 9.11
CA ALA A 65 -21.31 16.88 8.97
C ALA A 65 -19.97 16.37 8.39
N GLY A 66 -19.16 17.23 7.77
CA GLY A 66 -17.90 16.82 7.16
C GLY A 66 -18.11 16.08 5.84
N VAL A 67 -17.30 15.04 5.57
CA VAL A 67 -17.38 14.24 4.33
C VAL A 67 -18.24 13.01 4.58
N THR A 68 -19.20 12.73 3.70
CA THR A 68 -20.06 11.54 3.76
C THR A 68 -19.85 10.65 2.53
N GLY A 69 -20.21 9.37 2.62
CA GLY A 69 -20.12 8.45 1.47
C GLY A 69 -20.94 8.93 0.26
N GLU A 70 -22.07 9.61 0.49
CA GLU A 70 -22.93 10.18 -0.54
C GLU A 70 -22.21 11.24 -1.38
N THR A 71 -21.40 12.10 -0.75
CA THR A 71 -20.61 13.12 -1.47
C THR A 71 -19.56 12.51 -2.38
N CYS A 72 -19.00 11.35 -2.03
CA CYS A 72 -18.10 10.60 -2.90
C CYS A 72 -18.89 9.96 -4.05
N LYS A 73 -20.00 9.29 -3.72
CA LYS A 73 -20.85 8.58 -4.68
C LYS A 73 -21.49 9.52 -5.71
N SER A 74 -21.73 10.80 -5.43
CA SER A 74 -22.34 11.71 -6.41
C SER A 74 -21.53 11.87 -7.70
N CYS A 75 -20.20 11.76 -7.62
CA CYS A 75 -19.31 11.76 -8.80
C CYS A 75 -18.90 10.34 -9.21
N HIS A 76 -18.82 9.43 -8.25
CA HIS A 76 -18.36 8.06 -8.46
C HIS A 76 -19.48 7.02 -8.67
N ALA A 77 -20.74 7.44 -8.83
CA ALA A 77 -21.87 6.50 -8.98
C ALA A 77 -21.71 5.54 -10.17
N ALA A 78 -21.05 6.00 -11.23
CA ALA A 78 -20.82 5.22 -12.45
C ALA A 78 -19.44 4.57 -12.51
N THR A 79 -18.58 4.75 -11.50
CA THR A 79 -17.29 4.04 -11.46
C THR A 79 -17.50 2.61 -11.03
N ASP A 80 -16.83 1.71 -11.72
CA ASP A 80 -16.93 0.28 -11.44
C ASP A 80 -16.25 -0.07 -10.11
N PHE A 81 -17.07 -0.27 -9.08
CA PHE A 81 -16.65 -0.66 -7.76
C PHE A 81 -17.02 -2.11 -7.51
N GLY A 82 -16.01 -2.98 -7.55
CA GLY A 82 -16.17 -4.37 -7.09
C GLY A 82 -16.49 -5.40 -8.17
N ASN A 83 -16.32 -5.07 -9.45
CA ASN A 83 -16.28 -6.05 -10.54
C ASN A 83 -15.14 -7.08 -10.45
N LYS A 84 -14.06 -6.78 -9.71
CA LYS A 84 -12.90 -7.65 -9.56
C LYS A 84 -12.95 -8.32 -8.19
N GLN A 85 -12.49 -9.57 -8.13
CA GLN A 85 -12.35 -10.30 -6.87
C GLN A 85 -11.65 -9.46 -5.79
N SER A 86 -10.55 -8.79 -6.14
CA SER A 86 -9.77 -7.97 -5.21
C SER A 86 -10.44 -6.67 -4.77
N THR A 87 -11.54 -6.25 -5.40
CA THR A 87 -12.27 -5.02 -5.08
C THR A 87 -13.73 -5.26 -4.71
N GLN A 88 -14.21 -6.50 -4.74
CA GLN A 88 -15.62 -6.87 -4.52
C GLN A 88 -16.19 -6.33 -3.19
N PHE A 89 -15.34 -6.13 -2.18
CA PHE A 89 -15.74 -5.57 -0.89
C PHE A 89 -16.41 -4.18 -0.99
N HIS A 90 -16.09 -3.39 -2.03
CA HIS A 90 -16.67 -2.05 -2.23
C HIS A 90 -18.20 -2.08 -2.39
N ALA A 91 -18.78 -3.20 -2.83
CA ALA A 91 -20.24 -3.35 -2.97
C ALA A 91 -21.01 -3.15 -1.65
N SER A 92 -20.34 -3.39 -0.52
CA SER A 92 -20.92 -3.23 0.82
C SER A 92 -20.39 -1.99 1.56
N ALA A 93 -19.50 -1.19 0.96
CA ALA A 93 -18.89 -0.04 1.62
C ALA A 93 -19.90 1.11 1.78
N LEU A 94 -20.06 1.60 3.01
CA LEU A 94 -20.82 2.81 3.33
C LEU A 94 -19.92 4.04 3.50
N GLN A 95 -18.65 3.82 3.87
CA GLN A 95 -17.67 4.88 4.09
C GLN A 95 -16.40 4.63 3.27
N CYS A 96 -15.86 5.70 2.68
CA CYS A 96 -14.68 5.63 1.81
C CYS A 96 -13.40 6.09 2.51
N THR A 97 -13.52 7.03 3.45
CA THR A 97 -12.41 7.81 4.02
C THR A 97 -11.49 7.03 4.96
N SER A 98 -11.90 5.84 5.40
CA SER A 98 -11.05 4.93 6.17
C SER A 98 -9.90 4.35 5.34
N CYS A 99 -10.10 4.21 4.03
CA CYS A 99 -9.12 3.67 3.10
C CYS A 99 -8.70 4.70 2.02
N HIS A 100 -9.54 5.69 1.73
CA HIS A 100 -9.26 6.75 0.76
C HIS A 100 -9.03 8.07 1.48
N VAL A 101 -7.77 8.46 1.64
CA VAL A 101 -7.36 9.66 2.36
C VAL A 101 -6.94 10.75 1.38
N GLU A 102 -7.71 11.84 1.37
CA GLU A 102 -7.43 13.05 0.60
C GLU A 102 -6.51 14.01 1.38
N HIS A 103 -6.13 15.13 0.77
CA HIS A 103 -5.22 16.16 1.28
C HIS A 103 -3.76 15.72 1.45
N ALA A 104 -3.38 14.61 0.79
CA ALA A 104 -2.01 14.09 0.80
C ALA A 104 -1.19 14.51 -0.44
N GLY A 105 -1.72 15.37 -1.30
CA GLY A 105 -1.03 15.84 -2.50
C GLY A 105 -0.65 14.70 -3.46
N ARG A 106 0.64 14.56 -3.77
CA ARG A 106 1.11 13.58 -4.77
C ARG A 106 1.06 12.12 -4.32
N GLN A 107 0.59 11.84 -3.10
CA GLN A 107 0.47 10.48 -2.60
C GLN A 107 -0.80 9.80 -3.13
N SER A 108 -0.76 8.47 -3.21
CA SER A 108 -1.96 7.68 -3.49
C SER A 108 -3.04 7.99 -2.45
N LEU A 109 -4.26 8.23 -2.94
CA LEU A 109 -5.45 8.32 -2.10
C LEU A 109 -5.69 7.03 -1.32
N ILE A 110 -5.33 5.89 -1.91
CA ILE A 110 -5.58 4.57 -1.33
C ILE A 110 -4.51 4.26 -0.29
N ARG A 111 -4.93 4.18 0.96
CA ARG A 111 -4.18 3.68 2.12
C ARG A 111 -5.05 2.63 2.82
N MET A 112 -4.88 1.37 2.45
CA MET A 112 -5.71 0.28 2.97
C MET A 112 -5.61 0.18 4.51
N ASP A 113 -6.72 0.41 5.21
CA ASP A 113 -6.86 0.14 6.65
C ASP A 113 -7.54 -1.21 6.85
N HIS A 114 -6.75 -2.28 7.00
CA HIS A 114 -7.27 -3.62 7.26
C HIS A 114 -8.12 -3.70 8.55
N LYS A 115 -7.95 -2.77 9.50
CA LYS A 115 -8.77 -2.73 10.72
C LYS A 115 -10.17 -2.19 10.41
N ALA A 116 -10.33 -1.33 9.41
CA ALA A 116 -11.62 -0.80 8.99
C ALA A 116 -12.57 -1.88 8.46
N LEU A 117 -12.05 -2.99 7.96
CA LEU A 117 -12.85 -4.15 7.52
C LEU A 117 -13.68 -4.77 8.65
N PHE A 118 -13.31 -4.52 9.91
CA PHE A 118 -14.01 -5.05 11.09
C PHE A 118 -14.80 -3.98 11.86
N LYS A 119 -14.73 -2.71 11.46
CA LYS A 119 -15.39 -1.61 12.17
C LYS A 119 -16.90 -1.59 11.83
N PRO A 120 -17.79 -1.57 12.84
CA PRO A 120 -19.22 -1.35 12.61
C PRO A 120 -19.47 -0.01 11.90
N GLY A 121 -20.49 0.04 11.04
CA GLY A 121 -20.89 1.27 10.35
C GLY A 121 -20.03 1.69 9.14
N ILE A 122 -18.93 0.98 8.85
CA ILE A 122 -18.19 1.14 7.59
C ILE A 122 -18.85 0.33 6.46
N TRP A 123 -19.59 -0.73 6.79
CA TRP A 123 -20.15 -1.68 5.83
C TRP A 123 -21.65 -1.90 6.05
N SER A 124 -22.42 -2.02 4.97
CA SER A 124 -23.87 -2.31 4.98
C SER A 124 -24.17 -3.75 5.39
N GLN A 125 -23.23 -4.65 5.11
CA GLN A 125 -23.18 -6.02 5.58
C GLN A 125 -21.76 -6.25 6.08
N ARG A 126 -21.57 -7.02 7.16
CA ARG A 126 -20.21 -7.39 7.58
C ARG A 126 -19.54 -8.05 6.37
N PRO A 127 -18.34 -7.59 5.92
CA PRO A 127 -17.61 -8.29 4.88
C PRO A 127 -17.52 -9.74 5.32
N ALA A 128 -17.84 -10.68 4.43
CA ALA A 128 -17.81 -12.09 4.74
C ALA A 128 -16.40 -12.46 5.21
N ALA A 129 -16.18 -12.38 6.53
CA ALA A 129 -14.95 -12.76 7.16
C ALA A 129 -14.87 -14.27 6.98
N ALA A 130 -14.04 -14.67 6.01
CA ALA A 130 -13.49 -16.00 5.88
C ALA A 130 -14.52 -17.14 6.07
N THR A 131 -15.42 -17.34 5.11
CA THR A 131 -16.10 -18.65 5.01
C THR A 131 -15.15 -19.67 4.40
N ALA A 132 -14.14 -20.07 5.17
CA ALA A 132 -13.54 -21.40 5.03
C ALA A 132 -14.21 -22.30 6.07
N GLY A 133 -15.35 -22.90 5.72
CA GLY A 133 -15.95 -23.96 6.54
C GLY A 133 -16.72 -23.53 7.80
N GLY A 134 -17.61 -22.53 7.70
CA GLY A 134 -18.70 -22.37 8.67
C GLY A 134 -18.37 -21.79 10.05
N ALA A 135 -17.12 -21.43 10.34
CA ALA A 135 -16.77 -20.69 11.56
C ALA A 135 -16.28 -19.29 11.21
N VAL A 136 -16.93 -18.25 11.76
CA VAL A 136 -16.46 -16.86 11.70
C VAL A 136 -15.25 -16.73 12.62
N THR A 137 -14.09 -17.22 12.16
CA THR A 137 -12.82 -16.87 12.79
C THR A 137 -12.58 -15.41 12.43
N GLY A 138 -12.39 -14.51 13.40
CA GLY A 138 -12.13 -13.09 13.18
C GLY A 138 -10.81 -12.77 12.43
N VAL A 139 -10.34 -13.67 11.57
CA VAL A 139 -9.13 -13.60 10.76
C VAL A 139 -9.55 -13.19 9.34
N LEU A 140 -8.93 -12.13 8.83
CA LEU A 140 -9.15 -11.68 7.47
C LEU A 140 -8.66 -12.75 6.48
N ALA A 141 -9.50 -13.15 5.52
CA ALA A 141 -9.10 -14.03 4.43
C ALA A 141 -8.23 -13.27 3.42
N CYS A 142 -6.93 -13.13 3.70
CA CYS A 142 -5.99 -12.34 2.89
C CYS A 142 -6.02 -12.76 1.41
N ALA A 143 -5.99 -14.07 1.14
CA ALA A 143 -6.03 -14.63 -0.21
C ALA A 143 -7.31 -14.29 -0.97
N GLY A 144 -8.42 -13.97 -0.27
CA GLY A 144 -9.67 -13.56 -0.91
C GLY A 144 -9.51 -12.29 -1.76
N CYS A 145 -8.62 -11.39 -1.38
CA CYS A 145 -8.30 -10.18 -2.16
C CYS A 145 -6.90 -10.22 -2.80
N HIS A 146 -5.94 -10.93 -2.19
CA HIS A 146 -4.52 -10.90 -2.55
C HIS A 146 -4.01 -12.18 -3.22
N SER A 147 -4.88 -13.11 -3.65
CA SER A 147 -4.47 -14.35 -4.35
C SER A 147 -3.54 -14.09 -5.54
N ILE A 148 -3.87 -13.11 -6.38
CA ILE A 148 -3.10 -12.73 -7.58
C ILE A 148 -1.82 -11.97 -7.20
N ARG A 149 -1.73 -11.46 -5.97
CA ARG A 149 -0.57 -10.72 -5.46
C ARG A 149 0.32 -11.57 -4.54
N ASP A 150 0.05 -12.86 -4.39
CA ASP A 150 0.86 -13.74 -3.56
C ASP A 150 2.22 -14.01 -4.22
N PRO A 151 3.34 -13.45 -3.71
CA PRO A 151 4.66 -13.67 -4.28
C PRO A 151 5.12 -15.13 -4.12
N HIS A 152 4.49 -15.88 -3.21
CA HIS A 152 4.82 -17.28 -2.96
C HIS A 152 4.12 -18.24 -3.91
N LEU A 153 3.23 -17.73 -4.78
CA LEU A 153 2.48 -18.53 -5.76
C LEU A 153 1.72 -19.70 -5.11
N GLY A 154 1.20 -19.50 -3.90
CA GLY A 154 0.48 -20.50 -3.12
C GLY A 154 1.35 -21.52 -2.38
N LEU A 155 2.69 -21.36 -2.34
CA LEU A 155 3.60 -22.30 -1.66
C LEU A 155 3.25 -22.53 -0.19
N PHE A 156 2.89 -21.48 0.53
CA PHE A 156 2.62 -21.54 1.98
C PHE A 156 1.13 -21.57 2.34
N GLY A 157 0.24 -21.80 1.35
CA GLY A 157 -1.20 -21.76 1.54
C GLY A 157 -1.74 -20.35 1.84
N THR A 158 -2.89 -20.27 2.52
CA THR A 158 -3.66 -19.01 2.68
C THR A 158 -3.55 -18.38 4.08
N ARG A 159 -2.81 -18.99 5.01
CA ARG A 159 -2.65 -18.49 6.39
C ARG A 159 -1.54 -17.44 6.48
N CYS A 160 -1.63 -16.38 5.67
CA CYS A 160 -0.62 -15.33 5.54
C CYS A 160 -0.25 -14.70 6.90
N ALA A 161 -1.25 -14.53 7.78
CA ALA A 161 -1.08 -13.96 9.13
C ALA A 161 -0.20 -14.79 10.08
N SER A 162 0.16 -16.02 9.72
CA SER A 162 1.10 -16.84 10.51
C SER A 162 2.52 -16.27 10.45
N CYS A 163 2.85 -15.50 9.41
CA CYS A 163 4.17 -14.93 9.18
C CYS A 163 4.14 -13.40 8.96
N HIS A 164 3.08 -12.88 8.34
CA HIS A 164 2.99 -11.46 7.96
C HIS A 164 1.99 -10.69 8.84
N ALA A 165 2.46 -9.60 9.44
CA ALA A 165 1.61 -8.60 10.09
C ALA A 165 1.13 -7.54 9.08
N THR A 166 -0.04 -6.94 9.32
CA THR A 166 -0.68 -5.99 8.39
C THR A 166 -0.09 -4.58 8.44
N ASP A 167 0.78 -4.28 9.40
CA ASP A 167 1.44 -3.00 9.58
C ASP A 167 2.69 -2.85 8.70
N SER A 168 3.48 -3.91 8.54
CA SER A 168 4.73 -3.88 7.79
C SER A 168 4.82 -4.94 6.68
N TRP A 169 4.04 -6.02 6.78
CA TRP A 169 4.18 -7.23 5.95
C TRP A 169 5.57 -7.89 6.02
N ARG A 170 6.45 -7.42 6.89
CA ARG A 170 7.79 -7.97 7.08
C ARG A 170 7.69 -9.13 8.07
N ILE A 171 8.52 -10.15 7.85
CA ILE A 171 8.69 -11.24 8.80
C ILE A 171 9.82 -10.82 9.74
N ASP A 172 9.46 -10.42 10.94
CA ASP A 172 10.44 -10.03 11.95
C ASP A 172 11.37 -11.19 12.28
N GLY A 173 12.67 -10.91 12.26
CA GLY A 173 13.68 -11.91 12.57
C GLY A 173 13.89 -12.99 11.50
N TYR A 174 13.26 -12.90 10.31
CA TYR A 174 13.57 -13.85 9.24
C TYR A 174 15.07 -13.84 8.93
N ARG A 175 15.64 -15.03 8.89
CA ARG A 175 17.02 -15.29 8.51
C ARG A 175 16.98 -16.40 7.48
N HIS A 176 17.58 -16.15 6.32
CA HIS A 176 17.77 -17.19 5.33
C HIS A 176 18.59 -18.33 5.97
N PRO A 177 18.26 -19.61 5.70
CA PRO A 177 19.11 -20.72 6.14
C PRO A 177 20.53 -20.57 5.58
N SER A 178 21.47 -21.35 6.12
CA SER A 178 22.86 -21.37 5.63
C SER A 178 22.90 -21.45 4.10
N THR A 179 23.84 -20.74 3.46
CA THR A 179 24.08 -20.82 2.02
C THR A 179 24.48 -22.23 1.55
N ASN A 180 24.82 -23.12 2.49
CA ASN A 180 25.08 -24.54 2.23
C ASN A 180 23.82 -25.42 2.36
N SER A 181 22.65 -24.85 2.65
CA SER A 181 21.39 -25.59 2.76
C SER A 181 21.00 -26.20 1.41
N ARG A 182 20.47 -27.43 1.46
CA ARG A 182 19.95 -28.15 0.30
C ARG A 182 18.42 -28.11 0.20
N ASN A 183 17.76 -27.54 1.20
CA ASN A 183 16.30 -27.52 1.30
C ASN A 183 15.73 -26.21 0.74
N CYS A 184 16.20 -25.81 -0.45
CA CYS A 184 15.77 -24.57 -1.09
C CYS A 184 14.27 -24.60 -1.41
N SER A 185 13.77 -25.78 -1.80
CA SER A 185 12.40 -26.02 -2.25
C SER A 185 11.35 -25.92 -1.15
N GLU A 186 11.74 -25.90 0.12
CA GLU A 186 10.83 -25.62 1.24
C GLU A 186 10.27 -24.19 1.15
N CYS A 187 11.04 -23.26 0.57
CA CYS A 187 10.70 -21.84 0.49
C CYS A 187 10.68 -21.26 -0.93
N HIS A 188 11.36 -21.88 -1.89
CA HIS A 188 11.45 -21.42 -3.27
C HIS A 188 10.82 -22.41 -4.23
N ARG A 189 10.05 -21.92 -5.21
CA ARG A 189 9.55 -22.76 -6.32
C ARG A 189 10.42 -22.56 -7.54
N ALA A 190 10.61 -23.65 -8.27
CA ALA A 190 11.17 -23.56 -9.61
C ALA A 190 10.18 -22.82 -10.53
N PRO A 191 10.64 -22.20 -11.62
CA PRO A 191 9.74 -21.59 -12.58
C PRO A 191 8.88 -22.67 -13.27
N PRO A 192 7.70 -22.33 -13.82
CA PRO A 192 6.80 -23.29 -14.47
C PRO A 192 7.47 -24.18 -15.52
N SER A 193 8.50 -23.68 -16.21
CA SER A 193 9.30 -24.43 -17.19
C SER A 193 9.94 -25.70 -16.61
N HIS A 194 10.25 -25.73 -15.31
CA HIS A 194 10.86 -26.88 -14.66
C HIS A 194 9.87 -28.02 -14.37
N TYR A 195 8.57 -27.74 -14.42
CA TYR A 195 7.52 -28.75 -14.20
C TYR A 195 6.99 -29.35 -15.51
N MET A 196 7.66 -29.09 -16.63
CA MET A 196 7.37 -29.63 -17.95
C MET A 196 8.57 -30.39 -18.49
N GLU A 197 8.42 -31.08 -19.63
CA GLU A 197 9.49 -31.81 -20.32
C GLU A 197 10.73 -30.94 -20.64
N HIS A 198 10.59 -29.61 -20.57
CA HIS A 198 11.71 -28.67 -20.71
C HIS A 198 12.83 -28.91 -19.68
N PHE A 199 12.49 -29.37 -18.48
CA PHE A 199 13.48 -29.61 -17.42
C PHE A 199 14.46 -30.74 -17.78
N SER A 200 13.95 -31.90 -18.19
CA SER A 200 14.78 -33.06 -18.52
C SER A 200 15.52 -32.88 -19.85
N MET A 201 14.90 -32.19 -20.80
CA MET A 201 15.43 -32.00 -22.15
C MET A 201 16.43 -30.86 -22.26
N VAL A 202 16.25 -29.79 -21.48
CA VAL A 202 17.09 -28.58 -21.55
C VAL A 202 17.83 -28.35 -20.25
N SER A 203 17.14 -28.09 -19.13
CA SER A 203 17.79 -27.66 -17.88
C SER A 203 18.80 -28.68 -17.34
N GLN A 204 18.43 -29.96 -17.24
CA GLN A 204 19.33 -31.03 -16.78
C GLN A 204 20.55 -31.19 -17.71
N ARG A 205 20.34 -31.08 -19.03
CA ARG A 205 21.44 -31.18 -20.02
C ARG A 205 22.34 -29.94 -19.99
N ALA A 206 21.76 -28.77 -19.80
CA ALA A 206 22.46 -27.50 -19.62
C ALA A 206 23.23 -27.46 -18.29
N ALA A 207 22.76 -28.13 -17.23
CA ALA A 207 23.53 -28.28 -16.00
C ALA A 207 24.53 -29.44 -16.04
N GLY A 208 24.32 -30.43 -16.93
CA GLY A 208 25.08 -31.67 -16.94
C GLY A 208 24.80 -32.54 -15.70
N GLU A 209 23.62 -32.42 -15.10
CA GLU A 209 23.27 -33.01 -13.82
C GLU A 209 21.90 -33.68 -13.88
N ARG A 210 21.73 -34.84 -13.20
CA ARG A 210 20.47 -35.57 -13.12
C ARG A 210 19.84 -35.36 -11.76
N ALA A 211 19.14 -34.25 -11.61
CA ALA A 211 18.52 -33.80 -10.36
C ALA A 211 16.99 -33.74 -10.48
N THR A 212 16.24 -33.93 -9.40
CA THR A 212 14.81 -33.58 -9.38
C THR A 212 14.64 -32.05 -9.36
N VAL A 213 13.43 -31.56 -9.66
CA VAL A 213 13.15 -30.12 -9.74
C VAL A 213 13.45 -29.39 -8.41
N GLU A 214 13.26 -30.09 -7.30
CA GLU A 214 13.47 -29.58 -5.94
C GLU A 214 14.95 -29.51 -5.54
N GLN A 215 15.82 -30.25 -6.24
CA GLN A 215 17.25 -30.33 -5.95
C GLN A 215 18.01 -29.15 -6.60
N CYS A 216 17.55 -27.92 -6.32
CA CYS A 216 18.08 -26.69 -6.93
C CYS A 216 19.61 -26.56 -6.74
N TYR A 217 20.11 -26.97 -5.56
CA TYR A 217 21.52 -26.94 -5.19
C TYR A 217 22.44 -27.79 -6.09
N ALA A 218 21.89 -28.75 -6.84
CA ALA A 218 22.66 -29.60 -7.74
C ALA A 218 23.11 -28.81 -8.99
N CYS A 219 22.25 -27.89 -9.46
CA CYS A 219 22.45 -27.15 -10.71
C CYS A 219 22.78 -25.68 -10.48
N HIS A 220 22.19 -25.02 -9.49
CA HIS A 220 22.27 -23.57 -9.31
C HIS A 220 23.21 -23.17 -8.16
N THR A 221 23.74 -21.96 -8.24
CA THR A 221 24.46 -21.28 -7.16
C THR A 221 23.52 -20.31 -6.41
N THR A 222 23.97 -19.80 -5.25
CA THR A 222 23.13 -18.97 -4.37
C THR A 222 23.16 -17.48 -4.69
N ASP A 223 24.05 -17.04 -5.58
CA ASP A 223 24.20 -15.65 -6.03
C ASP A 223 23.27 -15.32 -7.20
N SER A 224 23.00 -16.27 -8.10
CA SER A 224 22.09 -16.09 -9.23
C SER A 224 21.58 -17.44 -9.75
N PHE A 225 20.29 -17.52 -10.09
CA PHE A 225 19.72 -18.71 -10.75
C PHE A 225 20.32 -18.96 -12.14
N ASN A 226 20.75 -17.91 -12.85
CA ASN A 226 21.39 -18.06 -14.15
C ASN A 226 22.85 -18.52 -14.03
N ASN A 227 23.44 -18.52 -12.83
CA ASN A 227 24.76 -19.04 -12.60
C ASN A 227 24.68 -20.54 -12.29
N ILE A 228 24.98 -21.35 -13.30
CA ILE A 228 24.93 -22.81 -13.22
C ILE A 228 26.26 -23.34 -12.67
N ARG A 229 26.17 -24.18 -11.65
CA ARG A 229 27.33 -24.83 -11.02
C ARG A 229 28.18 -25.51 -12.08
N ARG A 230 29.49 -25.27 -12.01
CA ARG A 230 30.52 -25.85 -12.91
C ARG A 230 30.41 -25.42 -14.39
N ARG A 231 29.44 -24.56 -14.74
CA ARG A 231 29.26 -24.07 -16.13
C ARG A 231 29.31 -22.54 -16.24
N GLY A 232 29.01 -21.83 -15.16
CA GLY A 232 28.97 -20.37 -15.12
C GLY A 232 27.62 -19.81 -15.57
N TRP A 233 27.63 -18.56 -16.02
CA TRP A 233 26.41 -17.88 -16.47
C TRP A 233 25.82 -18.54 -17.71
N TYR A 234 24.55 -18.95 -17.61
CA TYR A 234 23.77 -19.54 -18.69
C TYR A 234 22.41 -18.85 -18.72
N ASP A 235 22.11 -18.22 -19.86
CA ASP A 235 20.84 -17.58 -20.13
C ASP A 235 20.16 -18.33 -21.28
N HIS A 236 18.91 -18.73 -21.06
CA HIS A 236 18.09 -19.49 -22.02
C HIS A 236 16.88 -18.67 -22.47
N HIS A 237 17.05 -17.35 -22.60
CA HIS A 237 16.08 -16.32 -23.01
C HIS A 237 15.16 -15.83 -21.89
#